data_AF-A0A290WT07-F1
#
_entry.id   AF-A0A290WT07-F1
#
_cell.length_a   1.000
_cell.length_b   1.000
_cell.length_c   1.000
_cell.angle_alpha   90.00
_cell.angle_beta   90.00
_cell.angle_gamma   90.00
#
_symmetry.space_group_name_H-M   'P 1'
#
loop_
_entity.id
_entity.type
_entity.pdbx_description
1 polymer ?
#
loop_
_entity_poly.entity_id
_entity_poly.type
_entity_poly.pdbx_seq_one_letter_code
_entity_poly.pdbx_strand_id
1 'polypeptide(L)' 'MSLKQITSLPTYNPNRVLDAIIDKLQLKNDAALSRALEVAPPVISKIRHNTLPIGATILIRMHEISDFSIRELRELMAA' A
#
# COMPACT_ATOMS: atom_id res chain seq x y z
N MET A 1 -12.71 12.55 8.62
CA MET A 1 -11.76 12.95 7.56
C MET A 1 -12.05 12.13 6.31
N SER A 2 -12.11 12.76 5.15
CA SER A 2 -12.26 12.04 3.88
C SER A 2 -10.94 11.36 3.51
N LEU A 3 -10.98 10.12 3.00
CA LEU A 3 -9.79 9.39 2.56
C LEU A 3 -8.94 10.19 1.55
N LYS A 4 -9.57 11.05 0.74
CA LYS A 4 -8.87 11.95 -0.20
C LYS A 4 -7.99 12.99 0.49
N GLN A 5 -8.27 13.38 1.72
CA GLN A 5 -7.46 14.37 2.45
C GLN A 5 -6.16 13.78 3.00
N ILE A 6 -6.09 12.44 3.12
CA ILE A 6 -4.92 11.75 3.68
C ILE A 6 -3.74 11.80 2.72
N THR A 7 -3.99 11.79 1.41
CA THR A 7 -2.91 11.75 0.41
C THR A 7 -2.09 13.03 0.31
N SER A 8 -2.60 14.15 0.86
CA SER A 8 -1.89 15.43 0.96
C SER A 8 -1.15 15.61 2.29
N LEU A 9 -1.26 14.65 3.22
CA LEU A 9 -0.58 14.76 4.51
C LEU A 9 0.92 14.50 4.35
N PRO A 10 1.80 15.36 4.91
CA PRO A 10 3.25 15.13 4.89
C PRO A 10 3.65 13.80 5.54
N THR A 11 2.84 13.32 6.48
CA THR A 11 3.06 12.09 7.23
C THR A 11 2.59 10.84 6.50
N TYR A 12 1.94 10.94 5.32
CA TYR A 12 1.43 9.80 4.58
C TYR A 12 2.38 9.43 3.43
N ASN A 13 3.06 8.30 3.56
CA ASN A 13 3.97 7.76 2.56
C ASN A 13 3.65 6.28 2.25
N PRO A 14 2.75 6.01 1.29
CA PRO A 14 2.38 4.65 0.95
C PRO A 14 3.49 3.89 0.22
N ASN A 15 4.52 4.57 -0.30
CA ASN A 15 5.63 3.88 -0.97
C ASN A 15 6.34 2.92 -0.01
N ARG A 16 6.54 3.33 1.24
CA ARG A 16 7.23 2.54 2.27
C ARG A 16 6.54 1.20 2.53
N VAL A 17 5.20 1.18 2.65
CA VAL A 17 4.47 -0.08 2.85
C VAL A 17 4.48 -0.96 1.60
N LEU A 18 4.40 -0.36 0.40
CA LEU A 18 4.46 -1.11 -0.85
C LEU A 18 5.83 -1.75 -1.06
N ASP A 19 6.90 -1.01 -0.77
CA ASP A 19 8.28 -1.50 -0.85
C ASP A 19 8.53 -2.60 0.19
N ALA A 20 8.08 -2.40 1.43
CA ALA A 20 8.19 -3.41 2.47
C ALA A 20 7.51 -4.74 2.09
N ILE A 21 6.34 -4.68 1.43
CA ILE A 21 5.64 -5.89 0.97
C ILE A 21 6.35 -6.53 -0.23
N ILE A 22 6.85 -5.73 -1.17
CA ILE A 22 7.66 -6.23 -2.30
C ILE A 22 8.88 -6.99 -1.78
N ASP A 23 9.59 -6.42 -0.81
CA ASP A 23 10.76 -7.03 -0.20
C ASP A 23 10.37 -8.28 0.61
N LYS A 24 9.32 -8.20 1.44
CA LYS A 24 8.84 -9.33 2.27
C LYS A 24 8.45 -10.54 1.42
N LEU A 25 7.79 -10.31 0.29
CA LEU A 25 7.28 -11.36 -0.61
C LEU A 25 8.24 -11.67 -1.77
N GLN A 26 9.41 -11.04 -1.81
CA GLN A 26 10.42 -11.21 -2.87
C GLN A 26 9.83 -10.99 -4.27
N LEU A 27 8.97 -9.98 -4.41
CA LEU A 27 8.32 -9.66 -5.68
C LEU A 27 9.27 -8.88 -6.57
N LYS A 28 9.19 -9.13 -7.89
CA LYS A 28 10.07 -8.46 -8.85
C LYS A 28 9.78 -6.96 -9.00
N ASN A 29 8.51 -6.54 -8.89
CA ASN A 29 8.05 -5.17 -9.14
C ASN A 29 6.58 -4.95 -8.76
N ASP A 30 6.11 -3.72 -8.93
CA ASP A 30 4.72 -3.30 -8.72
C ASP A 30 3.67 -4.08 -9.52
N ALA A 31 4.03 -4.61 -10.70
CA ALA A 31 3.10 -5.45 -11.48
C ALA A 31 2.94 -6.84 -10.87
N ALA A 32 3.97 -7.37 -10.19
CA ALA A 32 3.83 -8.58 -9.38
C ALA A 32 3.02 -8.29 -8.11
N LEU A 33 3.26 -7.14 -7.48
CA LEU A 33 2.47 -6.68 -6.32
C LEU A 33 0.99 -6.52 -6.65
N SER A 34 0.64 -5.93 -7.80
CA SER A 34 -0.76 -5.74 -8.18
C SER A 34 -1.49 -7.07 -8.33
N ARG A 35 -0.83 -8.10 -8.88
CA ARG A 35 -1.37 -9.46 -8.97
C ARG A 35 -1.55 -10.10 -7.60
N ALA A 36 -0.55 -9.98 -6.72
CA ALA A 36 -0.61 -10.53 -5.36
C ALA A 36 -1.75 -9.91 -4.53
N LEU A 37 -1.98 -8.61 -4.71
CA LEU A 37 -3.07 -7.88 -4.05
C LEU A 37 -4.42 -7.96 -4.79
N GLU A 38 -4.51 -8.69 -5.90
CA GLU A 38 -5.71 -8.80 -6.75
C GLU A 38 -6.28 -7.45 -7.22
N VAL A 39 -5.40 -6.50 -7.52
CA VAL A 39 -5.78 -5.19 -8.06
C VAL A 39 -5.19 -4.97 -9.46
N ALA A 40 -5.86 -4.13 -10.25
CA ALA A 40 -5.31 -3.72 -11.53
C ALA A 40 -4.02 -2.90 -11.34
N PRO A 41 -3.01 -3.02 -12.24
CA PRO A 41 -1.77 -2.23 -12.15
C PRO A 41 -1.96 -0.71 -11.97
N PRO A 42 -2.97 -0.05 -12.59
CA PRO A 42 -3.22 1.37 -12.36
C PRO A 42 -3.56 1.72 -10.91
N VAL A 43 -4.05 0.79 -10.10
CA VAL A 43 -4.33 1.02 -8.68
C VAL A 43 -3.04 1.24 -7.91
N ILE A 44 -2.06 0.36 -8.08
CA ILE A 44 -0.73 0.50 -7.43
C ILE A 44 -0.05 1.77 -7.91
N SER A 45 -0.06 2.03 -9.22
CA SER A 45 0.48 3.27 -9.77
C SER A 45 -0.16 4.51 -9.15
N LYS A 46 -1.48 4.57 -9.01
CA LYS A 46 -2.15 5.72 -8.39
C LYS A 46 -1.81 5.88 -6.91
N ILE A 47 -1.60 4.78 -6.17
CA ILE A 47 -1.17 4.80 -4.78
C ILE A 47 0.27 5.34 -4.66
N ARG A 48 1.20 4.84 -5.48
CA ARG A 48 2.60 5.31 -5.55
C ARG A 48 2.69 6.83 -5.74
N HIS A 49 1.80 7.37 -6.58
CA HIS A 49 1.73 8.79 -6.89
C HIS A 49 0.80 9.60 -5.94
N ASN A 50 0.35 9.04 -4.82
CA ASN A 50 -0.54 9.71 -3.85
C ASN A 50 -1.84 10.28 -4.46
N THR A 51 -2.33 9.69 -5.56
CA THR A 51 -3.60 10.08 -6.19
C THR A 51 -4.77 9.20 -5.76
N LEU A 52 -4.47 8.05 -5.14
CA LEU A 52 -5.43 7.12 -4.55
C LEU A 52 -4.93 6.70 -3.16
N PRO A 53 -5.70 6.95 -2.08
CA PRO A 53 -5.36 6.46 -0.75
C PRO A 53 -5.53 4.94 -0.66
N ILE A 54 -4.76 4.30 0.23
CA ILE A 54 -4.98 2.90 0.58
C ILE A 54 -6.27 2.79 1.40
N GLY A 55 -7.29 2.19 0.79
CA GLY A 55 -8.56 1.88 1.46
C GLY A 55 -8.49 0.62 2.32
N ALA A 56 -9.54 0.40 3.12
CA ALA A 56 -9.61 -0.75 4.04
C ALA A 56 -9.47 -2.11 3.32
N THR A 57 -10.09 -2.27 2.15
CA THR A 57 -10.03 -3.53 1.39
C THR A 57 -8.59 -3.89 0.99
N ILE A 58 -7.84 -2.93 0.42
CA ILE A 58 -6.44 -3.16 0.06
C ILE A 58 -5.59 -3.40 1.31
N LEU A 59 -5.85 -2.68 2.40
CA LEU A 59 -5.12 -2.86 3.66
C LEU A 59 -5.32 -4.26 4.26
N ILE A 60 -6.54 -4.81 4.18
CA ILE A 60 -6.82 -6.19 4.62
C ILE A 60 -6.06 -7.19 3.74
N ARG A 61 -6.08 -7.01 2.41
CA ARG A 61 -5.32 -7.87 1.50
C ARG A 61 -3.82 -7.82 1.78
N MET A 62 -3.28 -6.64 2.05
CA MET A 62 -1.87 -6.47 2.45
C MET A 62 -1.56 -7.28 3.72
N HIS A 63 -2.42 -7.21 4.74
CA HIS A 63 -2.27 -7.97 5.97
C HIS A 63 -2.23 -9.49 5.71
N GLU A 64 -3.20 -9.99 4.94
CA GLU A 64 -3.33 -11.42 4.66
C GLU A 64 -2.15 -12.01 3.87
N ILE A 65 -1.58 -11.27 2.92
CA ILE A 65 -0.51 -11.82 2.07
C ILE A 65 0.89 -11.64 2.66
N SER A 66 1.09 -10.65 3.53
CA SER A 66 2.42 -10.27 4.03
C SER A 66 2.72 -10.70 5.47
N ASP A 67 1.69 -11.16 6.20
CA ASP A 67 1.70 -11.41 7.65
C ASP A 67 2.02 -10.18 8.51
N PHE A 68 2.10 -8.98 7.93
CA PHE A 68 2.18 -7.75 8.73
C PHE A 68 0.85 -7.47 9.40
N SER A 69 0.86 -7.16 10.69
CA SER A 69 -0.32 -6.67 11.38
C SER A 69 -0.81 -5.35 10.76
N ILE A 70 -2.11 -5.07 10.90
CA ILE A 70 -2.70 -3.79 10.45
C ILE A 70 -1.97 -2.59 11.09
N ARG A 71 -1.47 -2.75 12.31
CA ARG A 71 -0.69 -1.72 13.00
C ARG A 71 0.64 -1.46 12.28
N GLU A 72 1.42 -2.50 12.01
CA GLU A 72 2.70 -2.37 11.29
C GLU A 72 2.49 -1.76 9.91
N LEU A 73 1.45 -2.17 9.17
CA LEU A 73 1.11 -1.58 7.87
C LEU A 73 0.84 -0.08 7.97
N ARG A 74 0.15 0.38 9.03
CA ARG A 74 -0.10 1.81 9.26
C ARG A 74 1.16 2.57 9.65
N GLU A 75 2.01 1.97 10.47
CA GLU A 75 3.31 2.54 10.85
C GLU A 75 4.23 2.65 9.64
N LEU A 76 4.24 1.66 8.75
CA LEU A 76 4.98 1.70 7.49
C LEU A 76 4.47 2.80 6.55
N MET A 77 3.17 3.10 6.56
CA MET A 77 2.61 4.23 5.79
C MET A 77 2.94 5.60 6.39
N ALA A 78 3.50 5.67 7.60
CA ALA A 78 3.91 6.92 8.20
C ALA A 78 5.30 7.35 7.67
N ALA A 79 5.47 8.64 7.40
CA ALA A 79 6.78 9.25 7.16
C ALA A 79 7.55 9.41 8.48
#